data_AF-I7BWM4-F1
#
_entry.id   AF-I7BWM4-F1
#
_cell.length_a   1.000
_cell.length_b   1.000
_cell.length_c   1.000
_cell.angle_alpha   90.00
_cell.angle_beta   90.00
_cell.angle_gamma   90.00
#
_symmetry.space_group_name_H-M   'P 1'
#
loop_
_entity.id
_entity.type
_entity.pdbx_description
1 polymer ?
#
loop_
_entity_poly.entity_id
_entity_poly.type
_entity_poly.pdbx_seq_one_letter_code
_entity_poly.pdbx_strand_id
1 'polypeptide(L)' 'MDEEPSDFSVAVCIGISEQQVTLYRRETFHLGDGSWLVHFAFSMPKELRQQLTGSFTLLLKAPRAFGDARWTDEA' A
#
# COMPACT_ATOMS: atom_id res chain seq x y z
N MET A 1 4.47 -13.14 27.74
CA MET A 1 3.59 -12.02 27.34
C MET A 1 2.68 -12.68 26.32
N ASP A 2 1.57 -13.23 26.78
CA ASP A 2 0.93 -14.36 26.10
C ASP A 2 -0.26 -13.94 25.25
N GLU A 3 -0.53 -12.63 25.21
CA GLU A 3 -1.56 -12.02 24.38
C GLU A 3 -1.00 -11.67 23.01
N GLU A 4 -1.79 -11.91 21.97
CA GLU A 4 -1.45 -11.53 20.60
C GLU A 4 -1.21 -10.02 20.52
N PRO A 5 -0.13 -9.55 19.87
CA PRO A 5 0.15 -8.13 19.82
C PRO A 5 -0.93 -7.39 19.02
N SER A 6 -1.46 -6.33 19.60
CA SER A 6 -2.43 -5.45 18.95
C SER A 6 -1.82 -4.72 17.75
N ASP A 7 -2.64 -4.28 16.80
CA ASP A 7 -2.17 -3.50 15.66
C ASP A 7 -1.48 -2.21 16.11
N PHE A 8 -1.98 -1.56 17.17
CA PHE A 8 -1.34 -0.40 17.79
C PHE A 8 0.08 -0.74 18.30
N SER A 9 0.23 -1.83 19.06
CA SER A 9 1.54 -2.24 19.60
C SER A 9 2.54 -2.52 18.47
N VAL A 10 2.08 -3.18 17.42
CA VAL A 10 2.91 -3.48 16.23
C VAL A 10 3.27 -2.20 15.49
N ALA A 11 2.34 -1.27 15.32
CA ALA A 11 2.54 0.02 14.66
C ALA A 11 3.62 0.85 15.35
N VAL A 12 3.55 0.95 16.68
CA VAL A 12 4.57 1.61 17.51
C VAL A 12 5.94 0.93 17.35
N CYS A 13 5.97 -0.40 17.30
CA CYS A 13 7.20 -1.18 17.20
C CYS A 13 7.95 -0.97 15.87
N ILE A 14 7.23 -0.91 14.74
CA ILE A 14 7.83 -0.84 13.39
C ILE A 14 7.77 0.56 12.75
N GLY A 15 7.15 1.54 13.41
CA GLY A 15 7.14 2.94 12.98
C GLY A 15 6.21 3.24 11.80
N ILE A 16 5.05 2.57 11.71
CA ILE A 16 4.01 2.84 10.70
C ILE A 16 2.68 3.18 11.37
N SER A 17 1.64 3.55 10.61
CA SER A 17 0.32 3.78 11.21
C SER A 17 -0.38 2.46 11.55
N GLU A 18 -1.21 2.47 12.60
CA GLU A 18 -2.06 1.34 12.96
C GLU A 18 -2.94 0.88 11.80
N GLN A 19 -3.48 1.83 11.03
CA GLN A 19 -4.27 1.55 9.82
C GLN A 19 -3.47 0.77 8.76
N GLN A 20 -2.18 1.08 8.60
CA GLN A 20 -1.31 0.33 7.70
C GLN A 20 -1.03 -1.08 8.23
N VAL A 21 -0.87 -1.24 9.55
CA VAL A 21 -0.75 -2.57 10.16
C VAL A 21 -2.00 -3.40 9.85
N THR A 22 -3.19 -2.87 10.12
CA THR A 22 -4.47 -3.55 9.83
C THR A 22 -4.61 -3.91 8.35
N LEU A 23 -4.15 -3.04 7.44
CA LEU A 23 -4.26 -3.27 5.99
C LEU A 23 -3.34 -4.40 5.49
N TYR A 24 -2.13 -4.47 6.03
CA TYR A 24 -1.08 -5.34 5.51
C TYR A 24 -0.89 -6.63 6.33
N ARG A 25 -1.28 -6.66 7.60
CA ARG A 25 -1.20 -7.86 8.46
C ARG A 25 -2.07 -8.97 7.90
N ARG A 26 -1.53 -10.19 7.85
CA ARG A 26 -2.24 -11.37 7.34
C ARG A 26 -2.34 -12.49 8.35
N GLU A 27 -1.20 -12.82 8.96
CA GLU A 27 -1.10 -13.96 9.86
C GLU A 27 -0.23 -13.57 11.05
N THR A 28 -0.55 -14.11 12.21
CA THR A 28 0.23 -13.93 13.44
C THR A 28 0.48 -15.30 14.05
N PHE A 29 1.73 -15.61 14.37
CA PHE A 29 2.10 -16.90 14.95
C PHE A 29 2.81 -16.70 16.28
N HIS A 30 2.39 -17.43 17.31
CA HIS A 30 3.10 -17.51 18.57
C HIS A 30 4.22 -18.55 18.48
N LEU A 31 5.46 -18.17 18.77
CA LEU A 31 6.65 -19.02 18.57
C LEU A 31 6.99 -19.90 19.80
N GLY A 32 6.21 -19.82 20.88
CA GLY A 32 6.36 -20.66 22.08
C GLY A 32 7.49 -20.26 23.03
N ASP A 33 8.38 -19.36 22.59
CA ASP A 33 9.41 -18.68 23.40
C ASP A 33 8.92 -17.33 23.96
N GLY A 34 7.62 -17.03 23.79
CA GLY A 34 7.01 -15.74 24.12
C GLY A 34 7.12 -14.70 23.00
N SER A 35 7.74 -15.03 21.87
CA SER A 35 7.82 -14.17 20.69
C SER A 35 6.61 -14.37 19.76
N TRP A 36 6.30 -13.32 19.00
CA TRP A 36 5.27 -13.33 17.96
C TRP A 36 5.86 -13.04 16.59
N LEU A 37 5.55 -13.89 15.60
CA LEU A 37 5.83 -13.66 14.20
C LEU A 37 4.60 -13.01 13.55
N VAL A 38 4.72 -11.76 13.13
CA VAL A 38 3.65 -11.02 12.44
C VAL A 38 3.96 -10.98 10.95
N HIS A 39 3.13 -11.63 10.14
CA HIS A 39 3.28 -11.67 8.69
C HIS A 39 2.50 -10.54 8.01
N PHE A 40 3.18 -9.78 7.16
CA PHE A 40 2.60 -8.71 6.35
C PHE A 40 2.65 -9.07 4.88
N ALA A 41 1.53 -8.89 4.17
CA ALA A 41 1.50 -9.06 2.73
C ALA A 41 0.52 -8.10 2.03
N PHE A 42 0.98 -7.57 0.90
CA PHE A 42 0.15 -6.87 -0.07
C PHE A 42 -0.39 -7.85 -1.10
N SER A 43 -1.71 -8.07 -1.08
CA SER A 43 -2.37 -8.94 -2.06
C SER A 43 -2.71 -8.15 -3.32
N MET A 44 -2.02 -8.45 -4.41
CA MET A 44 -2.34 -7.94 -5.73
C MET A 44 -3.73 -8.43 -6.19
N PRO A 45 -4.68 -7.57 -6.60
CA PRO A 45 -5.93 -8.00 -7.22
C PRO A 45 -5.68 -8.94 -8.40
N LYS A 46 -6.52 -9.96 -8.57
CA LYS A 46 -6.31 -11.02 -9.58
C LYS A 46 -6.25 -10.45 -10.99
N GLU A 47 -7.02 -9.40 -11.25
CA GLU A 47 -7.12 -8.67 -12.51
C GLU A 47 -5.76 -8.06 -12.88
N LEU A 48 -5.02 -7.56 -11.88
CA LEU A 48 -3.66 -7.04 -12.07
C LEU A 48 -2.64 -8.17 -12.20
N ARG A 49 -2.81 -9.30 -11.48
CA ARG A 49 -1.90 -10.46 -11.56
C ARG A 49 -1.81 -11.07 -12.96
N GLN A 50 -2.86 -10.95 -13.78
CA GLN A 50 -2.88 -11.55 -15.11
C GLN A 50 -1.94 -10.86 -16.10
N GLN A 51 -1.66 -9.58 -15.92
CA GLN A 51 -0.93 -8.78 -16.90
C GLN A 51 0.35 -8.15 -16.34
N LEU A 52 0.61 -8.27 -15.03
CA LEU A 52 1.67 -7.55 -14.36
C LEU A 52 2.38 -8.43 -13.32
N THR A 53 3.72 -8.42 -13.32
CA THR A 53 4.57 -9.33 -12.52
C THR A 53 5.27 -8.62 -11.35
N GLY A 54 4.53 -7.92 -10.49
CA GLY A 54 5.03 -7.52 -9.17
C GLY A 54 5.49 -6.07 -8.98
N SER A 55 5.53 -5.23 -10.01
CA SER A 55 5.65 -3.78 -9.84
C SER A 55 4.78 -3.03 -10.86
N PHE A 56 4.16 -1.94 -10.42
CA PHE A 56 3.35 -1.11 -11.30
C PHE A 56 3.69 0.35 -11.10
N THR A 57 3.82 1.07 -12.21
CA THR A 57 3.92 2.52 -12.22
C THR A 57 2.94 3.01 -13.28
N LEU A 58 1.85 3.61 -12.83
CA LEU A 58 0.86 4.21 -13.72
C LEU A 58 1.18 5.71 -13.84
N LEU A 59 1.61 6.13 -15.03
CA LEU A 59 1.75 7.55 -15.36
C LEU A 59 0.50 8.01 -16.13
N LEU A 60 -0.43 8.67 -15.43
CA LEU A 60 -1.60 9.29 -16.05
C LEU A 60 -1.22 10.68 -16.57
N LYS A 61 -1.30 10.89 -17.89
CA LYS A 61 -1.24 12.23 -18.48
C LYS A 61 -2.60 12.90 -18.33
N ALA A 62 -2.62 14.10 -17.74
CA ALA A 62 -3.82 14.92 -17.73
C ALA A 62 -4.27 15.23 -19.18
N PRO A 63 -5.58 15.24 -19.47
CA PRO A 63 -6.07 15.79 -20.72
C PRO A 63 -5.53 17.21 -20.87
N ARG A 64 -4.96 17.55 -22.02
CA ARG A 64 -4.69 18.96 -22.33
C ARG A 64 -6.03 19.66 -22.24
N ALA A 65 -6.12 20.67 -21.37
CA ALA A 65 -7.31 21.52 -21.34
C ALA A 65 -7.58 22.01 -22.77
N PHE A 66 -8.78 21.76 -23.28
CA PHE A 66 -9.31 22.43 -24.46
C PHE A 66 -9.33 23.92 -24.12
N GLY A 67 -8.28 24.65 -24.48
CA GLY A 67 -8.14 26.04 -24.04
C GLY A 67 -6.86 26.74 -24.42
N ASP A 68 -5.85 26.07 -24.96
CA ASP A 68 -4.68 26.77 -25.52
C ASP A 68 -4.92 27.09 -27.01
N ALA A 69 -6.00 27.82 -27.26
CA ALA A 69 -6.15 28.57 -28.50
C ALA A 69 -5.17 29.74 -28.41
N ARG A 70 -3.95 29.55 -28.92
CA ARG A 70 -3.06 30.66 -29.22
C ARG A 70 -3.70 31.49 -30.33
N TRP A 71 -4.50 32.48 -29.96
CA TRP A 71 -4.75 33.63 -30.81
C TRP A 71 -3.42 34.37 -30.93
N THR A 72 -2.68 34.09 -32.00
CA THR A 72 -1.79 35.07 -32.59
C THR A 72 -2.68 36.06 -33.34
N ASP A 73 -2.90 37.22 -32.73
CA ASP A 73 -3.37 38.41 -33.44
C ASP A 73 -2.18 38.89 -34.29
N GLU A 74 -2.26 38.69 -35.61
CA GLU A 74 -1.50 39.48 -36.58
C GLU A 74 -2.24 40.80 -36.77
N ALA A 75 -1.62 41.91 -36.35
CA ALA A 75 -1.90 43.26 -36.82
C ALA A 75 -0.65 44.14 -36.69
#